data_AF-L8HZU3-F1
#
_entry.id   AF-L8HZU3-F1
#
_cell.length_a   1.000
_cell.length_b   1.000
_cell.length_c   1.000
_cell.angle_alpha   90.00
_cell.angle_beta   90.00
_cell.angle_gamma   90.00
#
_symmetry.space_group_name_H-M   'P 1'
#
loop_
_entity.id
_entity.type
_entity.pdbx_description
1 polymer ?
#
loop_
_entity_poly.entity_id
_entity_poly.type
_entity_poly.pdbx_seq_one_letter_code
_entity_poly.pdbx_strand_id
1 'polypeptide(L)'
;QDLPAIQPRLVAVSKTKPADMVIEAYSHGQRTFGENYVQELLEKASNPQILSSCPEIKWHFIGHLQKQNVNKLMAVPNLSMLETVDSVKLADKVNSAWQKKGSPERLKVMVQINTSGEASKHGLPPAETAALVEHINARCPSLEFVGLMTIGSFGHDLSQGPNPDFQVLLSLREELCRKLGAPPEQVELSMGMSVDFQHAIEVGSTNVRIGSTIFGERDYSKKTDKPPAELQAPEEVAQAH
;
A
#
# COMPACT_ATOMS: atom_id res chain seq x y z
N GLN A 1 -4.59 6.00 28.74
CA GLN A 1 -3.30 6.01 28.03
C GLN A 1 -3.33 7.23 27.14
N ASP A 2 -2.35 8.12 27.28
CA ASP A 2 -2.25 9.25 26.35
C ASP A 2 -1.75 8.70 25.01
N LEU A 3 -2.48 9.00 23.94
CA LEU A 3 -2.06 8.62 22.60
C LEU A 3 -0.75 9.34 22.25
N PRO A 4 0.14 8.73 21.45
CA PRO A 4 1.31 9.42 20.94
C PRO A 4 0.89 10.74 20.27
N ALA A 5 1.68 11.80 20.43
CA ALA A 5 1.39 13.16 19.96
C ALA A 5 1.49 13.31 18.42
N ILE A 6 1.13 12.27 17.68
CA ILE A 6 1.13 12.23 16.21
C ILE A 6 -0.31 11.94 15.78
N GLN A 7 -0.93 12.89 15.08
CA GLN A 7 -2.23 12.68 14.47
C GLN A 7 -2.08 11.68 13.30
N PRO A 8 -2.71 10.50 13.35
CA PRO A 8 -2.59 9.52 12.29
C PRO A 8 -3.34 9.99 11.04
N ARG A 9 -2.79 9.69 9.86
CA ARG A 9 -3.44 9.84 8.57
C ARG A 9 -4.36 8.65 8.33
N LEU A 10 -5.63 8.94 8.05
CA LEU A 10 -6.56 7.94 7.53
C LEU A 10 -6.33 7.74 6.03
N VAL A 11 -5.94 6.53 5.63
CA VAL A 11 -5.89 6.09 4.22
C VAL A 11 -7.16 5.27 3.95
N ALA A 12 -8.14 5.87 3.27
CA ALA A 12 -9.40 5.20 2.93
C ALA A 12 -9.19 4.21 1.78
N VAL A 13 -9.25 2.91 2.07
CA VAL A 13 -8.94 1.86 1.11
C VAL A 13 -10.17 1.52 0.26
N SER A 14 -10.21 2.08 -0.95
CA SER A 14 -11.34 2.00 -1.87
C SER A 14 -11.26 0.85 -2.89
N LYS A 15 -10.27 -0.05 -2.77
CA LYS A 15 -10.15 -1.21 -3.67
C LYS A 15 -11.45 -1.99 -3.77
N THR A 16 -11.78 -2.45 -4.98
CA THR A 16 -13.03 -3.12 -5.35
C THR A 16 -14.31 -2.28 -5.18
N LYS A 17 -14.21 -0.97 -4.88
CA LYS A 17 -15.36 -0.06 -4.73
C LYS A 17 -15.53 0.83 -5.96
N PRO A 18 -16.77 1.17 -6.35
CA PRO A 18 -17.03 2.06 -7.48
C PRO A 18 -16.54 3.49 -7.22
N ALA A 19 -16.36 4.27 -8.29
CA ALA A 19 -15.94 5.66 -8.22
C ALA A 19 -16.89 6.53 -7.37
N ASP A 20 -18.20 6.26 -7.41
CA ASP A 20 -19.20 7.04 -6.66
C ASP A 20 -18.95 7.00 -5.15
N MET A 21 -18.51 5.86 -4.60
CA MET A 21 -18.15 5.77 -3.18
C MET A 21 -16.89 6.57 -2.82
N VAL A 22 -15.95 6.70 -3.76
CA VAL A 22 -14.77 7.56 -3.57
C VAL A 22 -15.20 9.03 -3.54
N ILE A 23 -16.09 9.44 -4.45
CA ILE A 23 -16.62 10.80 -4.53
C ILE A 23 -17.43 11.13 -3.27
N GLU A 24 -18.27 10.20 -2.80
CA GLU A 24 -19.03 10.34 -1.56
C GLU A 24 -18.10 10.55 -0.35
N ALA A 25 -17.12 9.65 -0.15
CA ALA A 25 -16.15 9.81 0.93
C ALA A 25 -15.36 11.13 0.82
N TYR A 26 -15.01 11.55 -0.39
CA TYR A 26 -14.32 12.82 -0.63
C TYR A 26 -15.18 14.02 -0.22
N SER A 27 -16.49 13.98 -0.52
CA SER A 27 -17.45 15.02 -0.14
C SER A 27 -17.59 15.16 1.39
N HIS A 28 -17.30 14.09 2.13
CA HIS A 28 -17.24 14.07 3.60
C HIS A 28 -15.87 14.48 4.18
N GLY A 29 -14.97 15.02 3.36
CA GLY A 29 -13.69 15.56 3.80
C GLY A 29 -12.51 14.60 3.67
N GLN A 30 -12.73 13.35 3.25
CA GLN A 30 -11.63 12.43 2.99
C GLN A 30 -10.78 12.93 1.82
N ARG A 31 -9.45 12.85 1.94
CA ARG A 31 -8.53 13.27 0.88
C ARG A 31 -7.55 12.18 0.46
N THR A 32 -7.17 11.30 1.38
CA THR A 32 -6.19 10.24 1.11
C THR A 32 -6.88 8.91 0.87
N PHE A 33 -6.63 8.32 -0.30
CA PHE A 33 -7.24 7.05 -0.71
C PHE A 33 -6.17 6.02 -1.07
N GLY A 34 -6.41 4.77 -0.70
CA GLY A 34 -5.50 3.65 -0.93
C GLY A 34 -6.05 2.65 -1.95
N GLU A 35 -5.22 2.29 -2.93
CA GLU A 35 -5.54 1.26 -3.92
C GLU A 35 -4.49 0.15 -3.99
N ASN A 36 -4.95 -1.08 -4.24
CA ASN A 36 -4.09 -2.26 -4.31
C ASN A 36 -3.68 -2.64 -5.74
N TYR A 37 -4.47 -2.27 -6.74
CA TYR A 37 -4.30 -2.74 -8.11
C TYR A 37 -4.03 -1.56 -9.03
N VAL A 38 -2.91 -1.60 -9.76
CA VAL A 38 -2.47 -0.47 -10.60
C VAL A 38 -3.51 -0.11 -11.66
N GLN A 39 -4.14 -1.12 -12.25
CA GLN A 39 -5.16 -0.91 -13.28
C GLN A 39 -6.41 -0.22 -12.70
N GLU A 40 -6.91 -0.72 -11.57
CA GLU A 40 -8.07 -0.13 -10.88
C GLU A 40 -7.78 1.31 -10.43
N LEU A 41 -6.60 1.55 -9.87
CA LEU A 41 -6.17 2.89 -9.49
C LEU A 41 -6.14 3.83 -10.70
N LEU A 42 -5.57 3.40 -11.82
CA LEU A 42 -5.49 4.21 -13.03
C LEU A 42 -6.88 4.51 -13.60
N GLU A 43 -7.78 3.54 -13.58
CA GLU A 43 -9.17 3.70 -14.03
C GLU A 43 -9.92 4.72 -13.17
N LYS A 44 -9.81 4.63 -11.84
CA LYS A 44 -10.43 5.61 -10.92
C LYS A 44 -9.80 6.99 -11.04
N ALA A 45 -8.48 7.06 -11.02
CA ALA A 45 -7.78 8.33 -11.07
C ALA A 45 -7.98 9.06 -12.42
N SER A 46 -8.23 8.33 -13.50
CA SER A 46 -8.56 8.90 -14.82
C SER A 46 -10.06 9.08 -15.05
N ASN A 47 -10.92 8.70 -14.10
CA ASN A 47 -12.37 8.85 -14.24
C ASN A 47 -12.73 10.35 -14.28
N PRO A 48 -13.47 10.84 -15.30
CA PRO A 48 -13.82 12.25 -15.42
C PRO A 48 -14.56 12.84 -14.23
N GLN A 49 -15.41 12.05 -13.55
CA GLN A 49 -16.13 12.50 -12.36
C GLN A 49 -15.20 12.64 -11.16
N ILE A 50 -14.23 11.74 -10.98
CA ILE A 50 -13.21 11.87 -9.94
C ILE A 50 -12.31 13.08 -10.22
N LEU A 51 -11.84 13.25 -11.47
CA LEU A 51 -11.00 14.37 -11.84
C LEU A 51 -11.67 15.73 -11.61
N SER A 52 -12.97 15.83 -11.85
CA SER A 52 -13.74 17.07 -11.65
C SER A 52 -14.19 17.29 -10.21
N SER A 53 -14.64 16.25 -9.51
CA SER A 53 -15.24 16.36 -8.18
C SER A 53 -14.21 16.27 -7.05
N CYS A 54 -13.06 15.66 -7.31
CA CYS A 54 -12.04 15.34 -6.30
C CYS A 54 -10.66 15.92 -6.65
N PRO A 55 -10.51 17.25 -6.91
CA PRO A 55 -9.27 17.82 -7.42
C PRO A 55 -8.06 17.66 -6.47
N GLU A 56 -8.30 17.58 -5.16
CA GLU A 56 -7.26 17.45 -4.14
C GLU A 56 -7.03 16.01 -3.67
N ILE A 57 -7.60 15.03 -4.37
CA ILE A 57 -7.46 13.62 -3.99
C ILE A 57 -5.98 13.22 -3.97
N LYS A 58 -5.56 12.47 -2.96
CA LYS A 58 -4.20 11.96 -2.80
C LYS A 58 -4.24 10.45 -2.87
N TRP A 59 -3.75 9.90 -3.98
CA TRP A 59 -3.68 8.46 -4.17
C TRP A 59 -2.43 7.89 -3.54
N HIS A 60 -2.62 6.89 -2.69
CA HIS A 60 -1.60 6.01 -2.15
C HIS A 60 -1.71 4.65 -2.85
N PHE A 61 -0.61 4.17 -3.40
CA PHE A 61 -0.53 2.78 -3.86
C PHE A 61 -0.01 1.89 -2.74
N ILE A 62 -0.85 0.95 -2.30
CA ILE A 62 -0.63 0.11 -1.11
C ILE A 62 -0.66 -1.40 -1.43
N GLY A 63 -0.69 -1.77 -2.71
CA GLY A 63 -0.59 -3.14 -3.17
C GLY A 63 0.81 -3.51 -3.64
N HIS A 64 1.07 -4.78 -3.90
CA HIS A 64 2.38 -5.20 -4.41
C HIS A 64 2.62 -4.64 -5.83
N LEU A 65 3.72 -3.91 -6.01
CA LEU A 65 4.08 -3.29 -7.30
C LEU A 65 5.01 -4.17 -8.12
N GLN A 66 4.44 -4.84 -9.12
CA GLN A 66 5.25 -5.54 -10.12
C GLN A 66 6.00 -4.56 -11.03
N LYS A 67 7.26 -4.86 -11.36
CA LYS A 67 8.13 -4.00 -12.19
C LYS A 67 7.52 -3.57 -13.52
N GLN A 68 6.75 -4.46 -14.17
CA GLN A 68 6.07 -4.17 -15.44
C GLN A 68 4.96 -3.13 -15.32
N ASN A 69 4.38 -2.98 -14.12
CA ASN A 69 3.30 -2.03 -13.86
C ASN A 69 3.82 -0.67 -13.37
N VAL A 70 5.12 -0.49 -13.15
CA VAL A 70 5.70 0.77 -12.65
C VAL A 70 5.32 1.94 -13.57
N ASN A 71 5.53 1.81 -14.89
CA ASN A 71 5.21 2.90 -15.83
C ASN A 71 3.72 3.26 -15.81
N LYS A 72 2.84 2.26 -15.68
CA LYS A 72 1.39 2.49 -15.57
C LYS A 72 1.05 3.22 -14.27
N LEU A 73 1.66 2.84 -13.16
CA LEU A 73 1.48 3.52 -11.88
C LEU A 73 1.97 4.96 -11.94
N MET A 74 3.12 5.23 -12.55
CA MET A 74 3.64 6.61 -12.66
C MET A 74 2.70 7.50 -13.49
N ALA A 75 1.90 6.94 -14.40
CA ALA A 75 0.91 7.69 -15.18
C ALA A 75 -0.34 8.09 -14.39
N VAL A 76 -0.54 7.57 -13.17
CA VAL A 76 -1.69 7.91 -12.32
C VAL A 76 -1.66 9.41 -11.96
N PRO A 77 -2.72 10.18 -12.26
CA PRO A 77 -2.84 11.56 -11.81
C PRO A 77 -3.02 11.59 -10.29
N ASN A 78 -2.45 12.60 -9.64
CA ASN A 78 -2.48 12.77 -8.19
C ASN A 78 -1.96 11.55 -7.38
N LEU A 79 -1.05 10.76 -7.96
CA LEU A 79 -0.26 9.78 -7.19
C LEU A 79 0.61 10.53 -6.18
N SER A 80 0.29 10.39 -4.91
CA SER A 80 0.96 11.09 -3.82
C SER A 80 1.97 10.21 -3.09
N MET A 81 1.75 8.89 -3.04
CA MET A 81 2.62 7.98 -2.31
C MET A 81 2.62 6.56 -2.88
N LEU A 82 3.79 5.91 -2.88
CA LEU A 82 3.95 4.47 -3.10
C LEU A 82 4.45 3.84 -1.79
N GLU A 83 3.62 3.03 -1.13
CA GLU A 83 3.95 2.52 0.20
C GLU A 83 4.70 1.16 0.18
N THR A 84 4.86 0.58 -1.00
CA THR A 84 5.21 -0.85 -1.15
C THR A 84 6.55 -1.09 -1.83
N VAL A 85 7.52 -0.19 -1.66
CA VAL A 85 8.87 -0.42 -2.21
C VAL A 85 9.55 -1.50 -1.37
N ASP A 86 9.95 -2.60 -1.99
CA ASP A 86 10.49 -3.77 -1.29
C ASP A 86 11.87 -4.23 -1.80
N SER A 87 12.48 -3.50 -2.74
CA SER A 87 13.78 -3.89 -3.29
C SER A 87 14.49 -2.73 -3.98
N VAL A 88 15.83 -2.80 -4.01
CA VAL A 88 16.69 -1.86 -4.75
C VAL A 88 16.28 -1.78 -6.22
N LYS A 89 16.03 -2.94 -6.86
CA LYS A 89 15.63 -3.01 -8.26
C LYS A 89 14.28 -2.33 -8.53
N LEU A 90 13.35 -2.38 -7.57
CA LEU A 90 12.08 -1.67 -7.69
C LEU A 90 12.27 -0.17 -7.49
N ALA A 91 13.03 0.24 -6.46
CA ALA A 91 13.37 1.64 -6.21
C ALA A 91 14.01 2.31 -7.44
N ASP A 92 15.03 1.70 -8.05
CA ASP A 92 15.70 2.22 -9.25
C ASP A 92 14.73 2.39 -10.42
N LYS A 93 13.81 1.42 -10.59
CA LYS A 93 12.83 1.43 -11.67
C LYS A 93 11.78 2.53 -11.47
N VAL A 94 11.30 2.70 -10.23
CA VAL A 94 10.35 3.77 -9.87
C VAL A 94 11.01 5.13 -10.01
N ASN A 95 12.23 5.31 -9.49
CA ASN A 95 13.01 6.54 -9.62
C ASN A 95 13.17 6.94 -11.10
N SER A 96 13.65 6.01 -11.92
CA SER A 96 13.86 6.24 -13.36
C SER A 96 12.54 6.57 -14.09
N ALA A 97 11.44 5.93 -13.72
CA ALA A 97 10.14 6.17 -14.35
C ALA A 97 9.53 7.52 -13.90
N TRP A 98 9.65 7.88 -12.63
CA TRP A 98 9.20 9.17 -12.12
C TRP A 98 10.02 10.33 -12.70
N GLN A 99 11.33 10.16 -12.84
CA GLN A 99 12.19 11.13 -13.52
C GLN A 99 11.73 11.37 -14.98
N LYS A 100 11.41 10.31 -15.71
CA LYS A 100 10.89 10.41 -17.10
C LYS A 100 9.52 11.07 -17.19
N LYS A 101 8.69 10.95 -16.15
CA LYS A 101 7.41 11.68 -16.05
C LYS A 101 7.63 13.19 -16.01
N GLY A 102 8.79 13.66 -15.55
CA GLY A 102 9.12 15.07 -15.47
C GLY A 102 8.38 15.83 -14.38
N SER A 103 7.92 15.13 -13.33
CA SER A 103 7.30 15.79 -12.19
C SER A 103 8.32 16.65 -11.43
N PRO A 104 8.00 17.89 -11.06
CA PRO A 104 8.90 18.74 -10.27
C PRO A 104 9.04 18.26 -8.81
N GLU A 105 8.06 17.50 -8.31
CA GLU A 105 8.07 16.96 -6.95
C GLU A 105 8.64 15.54 -6.93
N ARG A 106 9.32 15.20 -5.82
CA ARG A 106 9.76 13.82 -5.58
C ARG A 106 8.56 12.96 -5.21
N LEU A 107 8.52 11.72 -5.71
CA LEU A 107 7.49 10.76 -5.28
C LEU A 107 7.81 10.29 -3.87
N LYS A 108 6.86 10.47 -2.95
CA LYS A 108 6.97 9.90 -1.61
C LYS A 108 6.89 8.38 -1.67
N VAL A 109 7.85 7.72 -1.04
CA VAL A 109 7.92 6.27 -0.97
C VAL A 109 8.08 5.80 0.47
N MET A 110 7.37 4.71 0.80
CA MET A 110 7.65 3.92 1.99
C MET A 110 8.25 2.58 1.61
N VAL A 111 8.98 2.00 2.55
CA VAL A 111 9.59 0.68 2.41
C VAL A 111 8.73 -0.36 3.10
N GLN A 112 8.28 -1.39 2.35
CA GLN A 112 7.42 -2.45 2.88
C GLN A 112 8.25 -3.58 3.49
N ILE A 113 8.10 -3.80 4.78
CA ILE A 113 8.79 -4.85 5.53
C ILE A 113 7.89 -6.08 5.67
N ASN A 114 8.43 -7.27 5.43
CA ASN A 114 7.80 -8.51 5.86
C ASN A 114 8.14 -8.78 7.33
N THR A 115 7.36 -8.19 8.24
CA THR A 115 7.55 -8.37 9.71
C THR A 115 7.10 -9.74 10.20
N SER A 116 6.21 -10.41 9.46
CA SER A 116 5.60 -11.69 9.87
C SER A 116 6.52 -12.90 9.63
N GLY A 117 7.52 -12.77 8.76
CA GLY A 117 8.37 -13.87 8.32
C GLY A 117 7.70 -14.90 7.41
N GLU A 118 6.41 -14.73 7.08
CA GLU A 118 5.69 -15.64 6.18
C GLU A 118 6.18 -15.48 4.73
N ALA A 119 6.65 -16.57 4.11
CA ALA A 119 7.14 -16.57 2.74
C ALA A 119 6.09 -16.18 1.68
N SER A 120 4.80 -16.30 2.03
CA SER A 120 3.66 -15.92 1.18
C SER A 120 3.43 -14.41 1.12
N LYS A 121 4.08 -13.62 2.00
CA LYS A 121 3.87 -12.17 2.09
C LYS A 121 4.99 -11.39 1.41
N HIS A 122 4.59 -10.26 0.82
CA HIS A 122 5.48 -9.31 0.19
C HIS A 122 6.19 -8.41 1.22
N GLY A 123 7.28 -7.80 0.77
CA GLY A 123 8.16 -6.98 1.60
C GLY A 123 9.52 -7.62 1.76
N LEU A 124 10.51 -6.80 2.09
CA LEU A 124 11.88 -7.26 2.35
C LEU A 124 12.03 -7.73 3.80
N PRO A 125 13.01 -8.61 4.06
CA PRO A 125 13.36 -8.99 5.42
C PRO A 125 13.77 -7.76 6.26
N PRO A 126 13.46 -7.72 7.56
CA PRO A 126 13.85 -6.63 8.47
C PRO A 126 15.33 -6.21 8.35
N ALA A 127 16.24 -7.18 8.23
CA ALA A 127 17.69 -6.94 8.16
C ALA A 127 18.13 -6.15 6.92
N GLU A 128 17.35 -6.14 5.86
CA GLU A 128 17.68 -5.44 4.60
C GLU A 128 17.16 -3.99 4.57
N THR A 129 16.38 -3.58 5.57
CA THR A 129 15.71 -2.26 5.63
C THR A 129 16.67 -1.10 5.47
N ALA A 130 17.74 -1.06 6.28
CA ALA A 130 18.69 0.04 6.29
C ALA A 130 19.39 0.21 4.93
N ALA A 131 19.83 -0.90 4.33
CA ALA A 131 20.51 -0.89 3.04
C ALA A 131 19.63 -0.35 1.91
N LEU A 132 18.33 -0.70 1.91
CA LEU A 132 17.40 -0.17 0.91
C LEU A 132 17.13 1.33 1.11
N VAL A 133 16.96 1.79 2.35
CA VAL A 133 16.73 3.22 2.63
C VAL A 133 17.95 4.06 2.28
N GLU A 134 19.15 3.59 2.61
CA GLU A 134 20.42 4.21 2.20
C GLU A 134 20.51 4.31 0.68
N HIS A 135 20.15 3.24 -0.04
CA HIS A 135 20.11 3.24 -1.51
C HIS A 135 19.12 4.28 -2.06
N ILE A 136 17.89 4.34 -1.52
CA ILE A 136 16.89 5.33 -1.94
C ILE A 136 17.44 6.76 -1.74
N ASN A 137 17.97 7.06 -0.56
CA ASN A 137 18.49 8.39 -0.24
C ASN A 137 19.69 8.79 -1.11
N ALA A 138 20.59 7.85 -1.40
CA ALA A 138 21.83 8.14 -2.13
C ALA A 138 21.66 8.07 -3.67
N ARG A 139 20.74 7.26 -4.19
CA ARG A 139 20.69 6.90 -5.62
C ARG A 139 19.37 7.22 -6.31
N CYS A 140 18.32 7.57 -5.56
CA CYS A 140 17.00 7.82 -6.12
C CYS A 140 16.56 9.29 -5.94
N PRO A 141 17.15 10.25 -6.68
CA PRO A 141 16.88 11.68 -6.51
C PRO A 141 15.42 12.09 -6.78
N SER A 142 14.68 11.29 -7.56
CA SER A 142 13.27 11.53 -7.87
C SER A 142 12.31 10.91 -6.85
N LEU A 143 12.82 10.20 -5.85
CA LEU A 143 12.03 9.60 -4.76
C LEU A 143 12.37 10.26 -3.44
N GLU A 144 11.39 10.41 -2.56
CA GLU A 144 11.53 10.86 -1.18
C GLU A 144 11.16 9.71 -0.24
N PHE A 145 12.13 9.18 0.49
CA PHE A 145 11.83 8.23 1.56
C PHE A 145 11.10 8.95 2.70
N VAL A 146 9.93 8.45 3.08
CA VAL A 146 9.13 9.06 4.16
C VAL A 146 8.79 8.11 5.31
N GLY A 147 8.95 6.80 5.14
CA GLY A 147 8.49 5.87 6.18
C GLY A 147 8.62 4.39 5.87
N LEU A 148 8.17 3.59 6.83
CA LEU A 148 8.09 2.14 6.75
C LEU A 148 6.64 1.69 6.71
N MET A 149 6.38 0.56 6.04
CA MET A 149 5.06 -0.04 5.95
C MET A 149 5.13 -1.53 6.34
N THR A 150 4.16 -2.01 7.10
CA THR A 150 3.90 -3.45 7.21
C THR A 150 2.41 -3.76 7.07
N ILE A 151 2.12 -4.92 6.49
CA ILE A 151 0.80 -5.54 6.53
C ILE A 151 0.64 -6.36 7.82
N GLY A 152 1.72 -6.98 8.31
CA GLY A 152 1.72 -7.88 9.46
C GLY A 152 0.98 -9.21 9.24
N SER A 153 0.92 -9.99 10.30
CA SER A 153 0.16 -11.25 10.44
C SER A 153 -1.34 -10.96 10.49
N PHE A 154 -2.14 -11.84 9.88
CA PHE A 154 -3.59 -11.65 9.93
C PHE A 154 -4.12 -12.08 11.31
N GLY A 155 -4.94 -11.24 11.92
CA GLY A 155 -5.76 -11.63 13.07
C GLY A 155 -4.99 -11.94 14.35
N HIS A 156 -3.94 -11.16 14.66
CA HIS A 156 -3.26 -11.25 15.95
C HIS A 156 -4.26 -10.99 17.10
N ASP A 157 -4.28 -11.89 18.08
CA ASP A 157 -5.11 -11.74 19.28
C ASP A 157 -4.43 -10.80 20.29
N LEU A 158 -5.01 -9.61 20.45
CA LEU A 158 -4.51 -8.59 21.38
C LEU A 158 -4.58 -9.04 22.85
N SER A 159 -5.34 -10.09 23.19
CA SER A 159 -5.30 -10.70 24.52
C SER A 159 -3.94 -11.33 24.85
N GLN A 160 -3.16 -11.69 23.81
CA GLN A 160 -1.82 -12.26 23.93
C GLN A 160 -0.73 -11.18 23.99
N GLY A 161 -1.12 -9.91 24.11
CA GLY A 161 -0.20 -8.77 24.14
C GLY A 161 -0.15 -7.99 22.82
N PRO A 162 0.75 -7.00 22.72
CA PRO A 162 0.82 -6.13 21.55
C PRO A 162 1.18 -6.92 20.30
N ASN A 163 0.59 -6.55 19.16
CA ASN A 163 0.89 -7.16 17.86
C ASN A 163 2.42 -7.16 17.60
N PRO A 164 3.06 -8.34 17.48
CA PRO A 164 4.51 -8.45 17.34
C PRO A 164 5.03 -7.82 16.05
N ASP A 165 4.23 -7.81 14.98
CA ASP A 165 4.58 -7.18 13.71
C ASP A 165 4.76 -5.67 13.85
N PHE A 166 3.91 -5.03 14.65
CA PHE A 166 4.02 -3.60 14.92
C PHE A 166 5.24 -3.30 15.77
N GLN A 167 5.57 -4.16 16.74
CA GLN A 167 6.78 -4.02 17.55
C GLN A 167 8.05 -4.11 16.70
N VAL A 168 8.11 -5.06 15.76
CA VAL A 168 9.23 -5.17 14.80
C VAL A 168 9.37 -3.88 13.98
N LEU A 169 8.27 -3.34 13.46
CA LEU A 169 8.31 -2.13 12.65
C LEU A 169 8.78 -0.90 13.46
N LEU A 170 8.35 -0.79 14.73
CA LEU A 170 8.79 0.26 15.65
C LEU A 170 10.29 0.20 15.93
N SER A 171 10.81 -1.00 16.26
CA SER A 171 12.24 -1.19 16.47
C SER A 171 13.08 -0.88 15.23
N LEU A 172 12.59 -1.26 14.04
CA LEU A 172 13.23 -0.92 12.77
C LEU A 172 13.26 0.59 12.53
N ARG A 173 12.17 1.31 12.85
CA ARG A 173 12.16 2.78 12.79
C ARG A 173 13.22 3.38 13.70
N GLU A 174 13.31 2.93 14.95
CA GLU A 174 14.30 3.45 15.92
C GLU A 174 15.75 3.19 15.49
N GLU A 175 16.04 1.99 14.97
CA GLU A 175 17.35 1.67 14.41
C GLU A 175 17.68 2.57 13.22
N LEU A 176 16.73 2.71 12.28
CA LEU A 176 16.91 3.52 11.09
C LEU A 176 17.09 5.00 11.43
N CYS A 177 16.29 5.54 12.35
CA CYS A 177 16.39 6.92 12.81
C CYS A 177 17.77 7.20 13.42
N ARG A 178 18.30 6.29 14.26
CA ARG A 178 19.67 6.40 14.79
C ARG A 178 20.72 6.40 13.69
N LYS A 179 20.60 5.52 12.69
CA LYS A 179 21.52 5.45 11.55
C LYS A 179 21.49 6.71 10.68
N LEU A 180 20.29 7.27 10.46
CA LEU A 180 20.09 8.46 9.64
C LEU A 180 20.33 9.78 10.40
N GLY A 181 20.46 9.74 11.73
CA GLY A 181 20.47 10.94 12.56
C GLY A 181 19.15 11.74 12.48
N ALA A 182 18.05 11.05 12.19
CA ALA A 182 16.73 11.66 12.01
C ALA A 182 15.86 11.44 13.27
N PRO A 183 15.01 12.41 13.64
CA PRO A 183 14.03 12.21 14.71
C PRO A 183 12.94 11.21 14.27
N PRO A 184 12.43 10.33 15.16
CA PRO A 184 11.42 9.33 14.82
C PRO A 184 10.15 9.87 14.16
N GLU A 185 9.78 11.12 14.46
CA GLU A 185 8.60 11.80 13.91
C GLU A 185 8.74 12.08 12.40
N GLN A 186 9.94 12.04 11.85
CA GLN A 186 10.19 12.18 10.40
C GLN A 186 10.09 10.86 9.63
N VAL A 187 9.97 9.72 10.33
CA VAL A 187 9.82 8.40 9.70
C VAL A 187 8.41 7.88 10.00
N GLU A 188 7.53 8.03 9.01
CA GLU A 188 6.15 7.59 9.07
C GLU A 188 6.06 6.05 9.23
N LEU A 189 5.01 5.58 9.91
CA LEU A 189 4.67 4.17 10.03
C LEU A 189 3.29 3.92 9.43
N SER A 190 3.25 3.14 8.35
CA SER A 190 2.01 2.65 7.77
C SER A 190 1.74 1.24 8.27
N MET A 191 0.85 1.13 9.26
CA MET A 191 0.42 -0.12 9.87
C MET A 191 -0.97 0.04 10.50
N GLY A 192 -1.71 -1.07 10.59
CA GLY A 192 -3.10 -1.05 11.03
C GLY A 192 -4.10 -0.97 9.89
N MET A 193 -5.10 -1.84 9.96
CA MET A 193 -6.22 -1.99 9.04
C MET A 193 -7.54 -1.97 9.82
N SER A 194 -8.67 -2.23 9.16
CA SER A 194 -10.01 -2.15 9.76
C SER A 194 -10.16 -2.86 11.12
N VAL A 195 -9.41 -3.93 11.38
CA VAL A 195 -9.56 -4.77 12.58
C VAL A 195 -8.64 -4.37 13.74
N ASP A 196 -7.52 -3.69 13.46
CA ASP A 196 -6.44 -3.46 14.41
C ASP A 196 -5.89 -2.02 14.38
N PHE A 197 -6.55 -1.10 13.66
CA PHE A 197 -6.10 0.29 13.55
C PHE A 197 -6.03 1.02 14.89
N GLN A 198 -6.91 0.70 15.85
CA GLN A 198 -6.90 1.33 17.18
C GLN A 198 -5.61 0.99 17.91
N HIS A 199 -5.27 -0.29 18.00
CA HIS A 199 -3.99 -0.76 18.55
C HIS A 199 -2.81 -0.18 17.77
N ALA A 200 -2.89 -0.14 16.45
CA ALA A 200 -1.85 0.46 15.61
C ALA A 200 -1.59 1.93 15.97
N ILE A 201 -2.63 2.73 16.22
CA ILE A 201 -2.52 4.13 16.64
C ILE A 201 -1.93 4.22 18.06
N GLU A 202 -2.38 3.39 19.00
CA GLU A 202 -1.86 3.35 20.37
C GLU A 202 -0.34 3.10 20.41
N VAL A 203 0.17 2.28 19.49
CA VAL A 203 1.61 1.98 19.40
C VAL A 203 2.37 2.90 18.44
N GLY A 204 1.72 3.92 17.86
CA GLY A 204 2.41 4.98 17.11
C GLY A 204 2.36 4.88 15.58
N SER A 205 1.34 4.22 15.01
CA SER A 205 1.06 4.30 13.58
C SER A 205 0.74 5.73 13.14
N THR A 206 1.32 6.14 12.01
CA THR A 206 1.06 7.46 11.40
C THR A 206 0.16 7.36 10.17
N ASN A 207 -0.04 6.15 9.62
CA ASN A 207 -0.98 5.88 8.53
C ASN A 207 -1.75 4.59 8.84
N VAL A 208 -3.07 4.70 8.97
CA VAL A 208 -3.98 3.54 9.12
C VAL A 208 -4.79 3.34 7.84
N ARG A 209 -4.84 2.09 7.36
CA ARG A 209 -5.40 1.74 6.04
C ARG A 209 -6.75 1.05 6.20
N ILE A 210 -7.83 1.82 6.23
CA ILE A 210 -9.16 1.34 6.60
C ILE A 210 -10.05 1.21 5.36
N GLY A 211 -10.63 0.03 5.15
CA GLY A 211 -11.48 -0.26 3.99
C GLY A 211 -12.90 -0.61 4.37
N SER A 212 -13.11 -1.85 4.85
CA SER A 212 -14.44 -2.39 5.16
C SER A 212 -15.24 -1.55 6.16
N THR A 213 -14.59 -0.93 7.14
CA THR A 213 -15.25 -0.05 8.12
C THR A 213 -15.82 1.22 7.47
N ILE A 214 -15.23 1.69 6.36
CA ILE A 214 -15.67 2.90 5.64
C ILE A 214 -16.67 2.53 4.54
N PHE A 215 -16.32 1.56 3.70
CA PHE A 215 -17.05 1.28 2.45
C PHE A 215 -17.95 0.04 2.51
N GLY A 216 -18.04 -0.63 3.65
CA GLY A 216 -18.75 -1.90 3.81
C GLY A 216 -18.08 -3.09 3.12
N GLU A 217 -18.76 -4.24 3.11
CA GLU A 217 -18.26 -5.49 2.53
C GLU A 217 -18.10 -5.42 1.01
N ARG A 218 -17.28 -6.33 0.46
CA ARG A 218 -17.05 -6.37 -0.99
C ARG A 218 -18.27 -6.92 -1.71
N ASP A 219 -18.65 -6.27 -2.80
CA ASP A 219 -19.66 -6.79 -3.71
C ASP A 219 -18.99 -7.76 -4.69
N TYR A 220 -19.18 -9.07 -4.45
CA TYR A 220 -18.66 -10.13 -5.31
C TYR A 220 -19.53 -10.40 -6.54
N SER A 221 -20.68 -9.73 -6.69
CA SER A 221 -21.62 -9.98 -7.79
C SER A 221 -21.13 -9.48 -9.15
N LYS A 222 -20.13 -8.58 -9.20
CA LYS A 222 -19.57 -8.01 -10.44
C LYS A 222 -18.39 -8.79 -11.03
N LYS A 223 -18.33 -10.12 -10.86
CA LYS A 223 -17.46 -10.94 -11.71
C LYS A 223 -18.13 -11.07 -13.08
N THR A 224 -17.52 -10.44 -14.07
CA THR A 224 -17.91 -10.46 -15.47
C THR A 224 -18.21 -11.87 -15.97
N ASP A 225 -19.35 -11.99 -16.66
CA ASP A 225 -19.75 -13.14 -17.47
C ASP A 225 -18.59 -13.62 -18.36
N LYS A 226 -18.00 -14.75 -17.99
CA LYS A 226 -17.42 -15.69 -18.95
C LYS A 226 -18.19 -16.98 -18.79
N PRO A 227 -18.79 -17.54 -19.87
CA PRO A 227 -19.39 -18.85 -19.78
C PRO A 227 -18.29 -19.86 -19.38
N PRO A 228 -18.61 -20.89 -18.58
CA PRO A 228 -17.66 -21.94 -18.28
C PRO A 228 -17.24 -22.58 -19.60
N ALA A 229 -15.93 -22.66 -19.86
CA ALA A 229 -15.43 -23.53 -20.90
C ALA A 229 -15.85 -24.96 -20.54
N GLU A 230 -16.61 -25.59 -21.42
CA GLU A 230 -17.02 -26.98 -21.33
C GLU A 230 -15.79 -27.85 -21.05
N LEU A 231 -15.80 -28.56 -19.92
CA LEU A 231 -14.93 -29.71 -19.74
C LEU A 231 -15.41 -30.79 -20.72
N GLN A 232 -14.73 -30.91 -21.86
CA GLN A 232 -14.80 -32.13 -22.65
C GLN A 232 -14.19 -33.27 -21.84
N ALA A 233 -15.03 -34.23 -21.46
CA ALA A 233 -14.59 -35.52 -20.93
C ALA A 233 -13.81 -36.27 -22.02
N PRO A 234 -12.77 -37.06 -21.68
CA PRO A 234 -12.11 -37.90 -22.65
C PRO A 234 -13.05 -39.01 -23.13
N GLU A 235 -13.21 -39.13 -24.45
CA GLU A 235 -13.89 -40.26 -25.10
C GLU A 235 -13.21 -41.58 -24.73
N GLU A 236 -14.01 -42.55 -24.28
CA GLU A 236 -13.64 -43.96 -24.19
C GLU A 236 -13.25 -44.49 -25.57
N VAL A 237 -11.98 -44.82 -25.75
CA VAL A 237 -11.54 -45.68 -26.86
C VAL A 237 -11.81 -47.12 -26.46
N ALA A 238 -13.01 -47.60 -26.76
CA ALA A 238 -13.27 -49.02 -26.92
C ALA A 238 -12.80 -49.45 -28.32
N GLN A 239 -11.71 -50.20 -28.40
CA GLN A 239 -11.47 -51.07 -29.55
C GLN A 239 -11.08 -52.47 -29.07
N ALA A 240 -11.93 -53.41 -29.46
CA ALA A 240 -11.76 -54.84 -29.37
C ALA A 240 -10.63 -55.30 -30.31
N HIS A 241 -9.78 -56.20 -29.81
CA HIS A 241 -9.47 -57.50 -30.41
C HIS A 241 -8.72 -58.36 -29.38
#